data_AF-A0A851T5Z9-F1
#
_entry.id   AF-A0A851T5Z9-F1
#
_cell.length_a   1.000
_cell.length_b   1.000
_cell.length_c   1.000
_cell.angle_alpha   90.00
_cell.angle_beta   90.00
_cell.angle_gamma   90.00
#
_symmetry.space_group_name_H-M   'P 1'
#
loop_
_entity.id
_entity.type
_entity.pdbx_description
1 polymer ?
#
loop_
_entity_poly.entity_id
_entity_poly.type
_entity_poly.pdbx_seq_one_letter_code
_entity_poly.pdbx_strand_id
1 'polypeptide(L)'
;MWPVLWAALRTYAPYVTFPVAFVVGVVGYHVERGLRGRAPPAEEERSISERREERRLQELAGRDLTEVVSLKDRLEFAPRAALDRNRPEKS
;
A
#
# COMPACT_ATOMS: atom_id res chain seq x y z
N MET A 1 -36.38 43.55 13.42
CA MET A 1 -36.62 42.08 13.42
C MET A 1 -36.01 41.39 12.21
N TRP A 2 -36.15 41.93 10.99
CA TRP A 2 -35.57 41.35 9.77
C TRP A 2 -34.03 41.21 9.74
N PRO A 3 -33.23 42.21 10.18
CA PRO A 3 -31.76 42.07 10.23
C PRO A 3 -31.28 41.00 11.20
N VAL A 4 -32.05 40.74 12.27
CA VAL A 4 -31.74 39.72 13.27
C VAL A 4 -31.92 38.31 12.70
N LEU A 5 -32.95 38.11 11.88
CA LEU A 5 -33.17 36.85 11.18
C LEU A 5 -32.04 36.55 10.18
N TRP A 6 -31.59 37.56 9.42
CA TRP A 6 -30.46 37.40 8.50
C TRP A 6 -29.13 37.13 9.22
N ALA A 7 -28.89 37.81 10.35
CA ALA A 7 -27.72 37.55 11.18
C ALA A 7 -27.75 36.11 11.73
N ALA A 8 -28.88 35.68 12.31
CA ALA A 8 -29.05 34.32 12.83
C ALA A 8 -28.87 33.27 11.73
N LEU A 9 -29.49 33.46 10.56
CA LEU A 9 -29.35 32.54 9.43
C LEU A 9 -27.89 32.40 9.00
N ARG A 10 -27.14 33.51 8.90
CA ARG A 10 -25.71 33.46 8.53
C ARG A 10 -24.85 32.80 9.60
N THR A 11 -25.14 33.03 10.89
CA THR A 11 -24.41 32.43 12.01
C THR A 11 -24.65 30.93 12.12
N TYR A 12 -25.90 30.49 11.93
CA TYR A 12 -26.28 29.08 12.07
C TYR A 12 -26.21 28.28 10.78
N ALA A 13 -26.11 28.93 9.61
CA ALA A 13 -26.02 28.26 8.31
C ALA A 13 -24.97 27.15 8.29
N PRO A 14 -23.70 27.35 8.70
CA PRO A 14 -22.69 26.29 8.65
C PRO A 14 -23.07 25.04 9.45
N TYR A 15 -23.75 25.22 10.59
CA TYR A 15 -24.15 24.13 11.48
C TYR A 15 -25.31 23.30 10.91
N VAL A 16 -26.07 23.85 9.97
CA VAL A 16 -27.18 23.15 9.32
C VAL A 16 -26.76 22.62 7.95
N THR A 17 -26.04 23.43 7.17
CA THR A 17 -25.63 23.06 5.81
C THR A 17 -24.61 21.95 5.80
N PHE A 18 -23.65 21.93 6.73
CA PHE A 18 -22.63 20.89 6.77
C PHE A 18 -23.21 19.49 7.07
N PRO A 19 -24.03 19.28 8.12
CA PRO A 19 -24.65 17.98 8.34
C PRO A 19 -25.55 17.54 7.19
N VAL A 20 -26.33 18.45 6.62
CA VAL A 20 -27.19 18.14 5.46
C VAL A 20 -26.34 17.72 4.25
N ALA A 21 -25.28 18.48 3.94
CA ALA A 21 -24.38 18.15 2.84
C ALA A 21 -23.66 16.82 3.07
N PHE A 22 -23.26 16.53 4.31
CA PHE A 22 -22.65 15.24 4.67
C PHE A 22 -23.62 14.08 4.44
N VAL A 23 -24.87 14.18 4.92
CA VAL A 23 -25.89 13.15 4.71
C VAL A 23 -26.17 12.95 3.23
N VAL A 24 -26.33 14.04 2.46
CA VAL A 24 -26.53 13.97 1.00
C VAL A 24 -25.33 13.32 0.32
N GLY A 25 -24.09 13.63 0.73
CA GLY A 25 -22.88 13.02 0.20
C GLY A 25 -22.80 11.52 0.48
N VAL A 26 -23.12 11.09 1.70
CA VAL A 26 -23.15 9.66 2.06
C VAL A 26 -24.22 8.92 1.24
N VAL A 27 -25.44 9.44 1.19
CA VAL A 27 -26.53 8.84 0.41
C VAL A 27 -26.17 8.81 -1.07
N GLY A 28 -25.66 9.92 -1.60
CA GLY A 28 -25.20 10.04 -2.98
C GLY A 28 -24.11 9.02 -3.32
N TYR A 29 -23.14 8.82 -2.43
CA TYR A 29 -22.09 7.81 -2.59
C TYR A 29 -22.64 6.38 -2.66
N HIS A 30 -23.61 6.05 -1.81
CA HIS A 30 -24.26 4.74 -1.85
C HIS A 30 -25.09 4.54 -3.11
N VAL A 31 -25.85 5.56 -3.53
CA VAL A 31 -26.65 5.52 -4.76
C VAL A 31 -25.76 5.43 -5.99
N GLU A 32 -24.70 6.24 -6.06
CA GLU A 32 -23.71 6.19 -7.14
C GLU A 32 -23.06 4.81 -7.20
N ARG A 33 -22.64 4.26 -6.06
CA ARG A 33 -22.07 2.90 -5.99
C ARG A 33 -23.05 1.83 -6.47
N GLY A 34 -24.35 1.99 -6.22
CA GLY A 34 -25.38 1.08 -6.70
C GLY A 34 -25.64 1.19 -8.21
N LEU A 35 -25.62 2.41 -8.76
CA LEU A 35 -25.90 2.69 -10.16
C LEU A 35 -24.70 2.50 -11.09
N ARG A 36 -23.48 2.78 -10.61
CA ARG A 36 -22.21 2.64 -11.38
C ARG A 36 -21.89 1.18 -11.73
N GLY A 37 -22.71 0.23 -11.28
CA GLY A 37 -22.41 -1.19 -11.37
C GLY A 37 -21.18 -1.52 -10.53
N ARG A 38 -20.72 -2.78 -10.56
CA ARG A 38 -19.51 -3.21 -9.84
C ARG A 38 -18.33 -2.38 -10.39
N ALA A 39 -18.02 -1.25 -9.75
CA ALA A 39 -16.72 -0.62 -9.94
C ALA A 39 -15.71 -1.74 -9.78
N PRO A 40 -14.71 -1.85 -10.68
CA PRO A 40 -13.73 -2.89 -10.54
C PRO A 40 -13.21 -2.82 -9.10
N PRO A 41 -13.17 -3.96 -8.38
CA PRO A 41 -12.62 -3.95 -7.04
C PRO A 41 -11.25 -3.27 -7.12
N ALA A 42 -10.83 -2.58 -6.06
CA ALA A 42 -9.51 -1.94 -5.98
C ALA A 42 -8.33 -2.89 -6.29
N GLU A 43 -8.59 -4.18 -6.51
CA GLU A 43 -7.71 -5.13 -7.20
C GLU A 43 -7.19 -4.64 -8.56
N GLU A 44 -7.97 -3.85 -9.33
CA GLU A 44 -7.45 -3.24 -10.57
C GLU A 44 -6.36 -2.19 -10.33
N GLU A 45 -6.34 -1.59 -9.12
CA GLU A 45 -5.32 -0.64 -8.67
C GLU A 45 -4.15 -1.31 -7.92
N ARG A 46 -4.03 -2.65 -7.91
CA ARG A 46 -2.84 -3.29 -7.33
C ARG A 46 -1.61 -2.68 -7.96
N SER A 47 -0.82 -2.00 -7.13
CA SER A 47 0.39 -1.35 -7.57
C SER A 47 1.32 -2.38 -8.22
N ILE A 48 2.15 -1.95 -9.16
CA ILE A 48 3.08 -2.88 -9.83
C ILE A 48 3.98 -3.59 -8.79
N SER A 49 4.28 -2.91 -7.67
CA SER A 49 4.94 -3.48 -6.49
C SER A 49 4.15 -4.62 -5.87
N GLU A 50 2.88 -4.42 -5.53
CA GLU A 50 2.03 -5.48 -4.93
C GLU A 50 1.93 -6.69 -5.84
N ARG A 51 1.75 -6.49 -7.15
CA ARG A 51 1.72 -7.59 -8.13
C ARG A 51 3.05 -8.34 -8.21
N ARG A 52 4.18 -7.67 -7.98
CA ARG A 52 5.52 -8.30 -7.94
C ARG A 52 5.70 -9.09 -6.67
N GLU A 53 5.29 -8.55 -5.54
CA GLU A 53 5.35 -9.22 -4.24
C GLU A 53 4.49 -10.47 -4.21
N GLU A 54 3.28 -10.41 -4.79
CA GLU A 54 2.40 -11.55 -4.87
C GLU A 54 2.97 -12.68 -5.74
N ARG A 55 3.64 -12.34 -6.86
CA ARG A 55 4.40 -13.33 -7.64
C ARG A 55 5.54 -13.95 -6.84
N ARG A 56 6.30 -13.14 -6.10
CA ARG A 56 7.36 -13.65 -5.22
C ARG A 56 6.79 -14.56 -4.13
N LEU A 57 5.66 -14.20 -3.53
CA LEU A 57 4.98 -15.02 -2.54
C LEU A 57 4.52 -16.36 -3.13
N GLN A 58 3.97 -16.36 -4.35
CA GLN A 58 3.59 -17.60 -5.04
C GLN A 58 4.81 -18.48 -5.36
N GLU A 59 5.92 -17.90 -5.80
CA GLU A 59 7.18 -18.64 -6.03
C GLU A 59 7.76 -19.22 -4.74
N LEU A 60 7.60 -18.52 -3.61
CA LEU A 60 8.08 -18.97 -2.29
C LEU A 60 7.15 -20.00 -1.63
N ALA A 61 5.85 -20.00 -1.95
CA ALA A 61 4.84 -20.86 -1.31
C ALA A 61 5.08 -22.37 -1.54
N GLY A 62 5.87 -22.75 -2.55
CA GLY A 62 6.22 -24.13 -2.86
C GLY A 62 7.66 -24.53 -2.55
N ARG A 63 8.47 -23.63 -1.95
CA ARG A 63 9.89 -23.87 -1.70
C ARG A 63 10.17 -23.93 -0.21
N ASP A 64 10.91 -24.96 0.23
CA ASP A 64 11.47 -24.97 1.57
C ASP A 64 12.59 -23.92 1.68
N LEU A 65 12.36 -22.89 2.48
CA LEU A 65 13.30 -21.78 2.68
C LEU A 65 14.37 -22.11 3.72
N THR A 66 14.24 -23.24 4.43
CA THR A 66 15.21 -23.68 5.42
C THR A 66 16.34 -24.50 4.83
N GLU A 67 16.17 -25.02 3.61
CA GLU A 67 17.22 -25.70 2.86
C GLU A 67 18.11 -24.67 2.13
N VAL A 68 18.97 -24.01 2.90
CA VAL A 68 20.01 -23.12 2.40
C VAL A 68 21.36 -23.83 2.42
N VAL A 69 22.07 -23.79 1.29
CA VAL A 69 23.46 -24.27 1.20
C VAL A 69 24.28 -23.56 2.28
N SER A 70 24.99 -24.36 3.09
CA SER A 70 25.83 -23.85 4.18
C SER A 70 26.79 -22.79 3.65
N LEU A 71 26.84 -21.63 4.33
CA LEU A 71 27.76 -20.55 3.99
C LEU A 71 29.24 -20.99 4.04
N LYS A 72 29.54 -22.13 4.69
CA LYS A 72 30.87 -22.76 4.70
C LYS A 72 31.24 -23.33 3.33
N ASP A 73 30.29 -23.90 2.59
CA ASP A 73 30.51 -24.43 1.25
C ASP A 73 30.65 -23.30 0.21
N ARG A 74 30.07 -22.13 0.49
CA ARG A 74 30.23 -20.91 -0.31
C ARG A 74 31.60 -20.22 -0.13
N LEU A 75 32.36 -20.56 0.91
CA LEU A 75 33.68 -19.97 1.15
C LEU A 75 34.69 -20.42 0.08
N GLU A 76 34.52 -21.62 -0.48
CA GLU A 76 35.31 -22.11 -1.61
C GLU A 76 34.95 -21.44 -2.94
N PHE A 77 33.75 -20.85 -3.04
CA PHE A 77 33.24 -20.20 -4.25
C PHE A 77 33.40 -18.67 -4.22
N ALA A 78 33.89 -18.08 -3.13
CA ALA A 78 34.25 -16.67 -3.11
C ALA A 78 35.48 -16.46 -4.00
N PRO A 79 35.41 -15.67 -5.09
CA PRO A 79 36.60 -15.38 -5.89
C PRO A 79 37.64 -14.75 -4.96
N ARG A 80 38.85 -15.33 -4.89
CA ARG A 80 39.95 -14.82 -4.06
C ARG A 80 39.99 -13.30 -4.21
N ALA A 81 39.76 -12.58 -3.13
CA ALA A 81 39.78 -11.13 -3.16
C ALA A 81 41.16 -10.70 -3.69
N ALA A 82 41.22 -9.62 -4.47
CA ALA A 82 42.49 -9.12 -5.00
C ALA A 82 43.52 -8.84 -3.87
N LEU A 83 43.03 -8.64 -2.64
CA LEU A 83 43.82 -8.46 -1.43
C LEU A 83 44.58 -9.73 -0.98
N ASP A 84 44.06 -10.93 -1.26
CA ASP A 84 44.70 -12.19 -0.88
C ASP A 84 45.91 -12.55 -1.76
N ARG A 85 46.12 -11.84 -2.88
CA ARG A 85 47.32 -12.05 -3.74
C ARG A 85 48.65 -11.74 -3.06
N ASN A 86 48.64 -10.88 -2.03
CA ASN A 86 49.87 -10.42 -1.36
C ASN A 86 50.03 -10.97 0.06
N ARG A 87 49.18 -11.90 0.50
CA ARG A 87 49.33 -12.51 1.82
C ARG A 87 50.43 -13.57 1.74
N PRO A 88 51.52 -13.47 2.53
CA PRO A 88 52.52 -14.52 2.58
C PRO A 88 51.86 -15.77 3.20
N GLU A 89 51.98 -16.92 2.53
CA GLU A 89 51.58 -18.19 3.12
C GLU A 89 52.40 -18.40 4.39
N LYS A 90 51.72 -18.47 5.54
CA LYS A 90 52.36 -18.79 6.81
C LYS A 90 52.76 -20.27 6.77
N SER A 91 54.05 -20.51 6.99
CA SER A 91 54.64 -21.83 7.27
C SER A 91 54.01 -22.51 8.47
#